data_AF-A0AAV2RGA1-F1
#
_entry.id   AF-A0AAV2RGA1-F1
#
_cell.length_a   1.000
_cell.length_b   1.000
_cell.length_c   1.000
_cell.angle_alpha   90.00
_cell.angle_beta   90.00
_cell.angle_gamma   90.00
#
_symmetry.space_group_name_H-M   'P 1'
#
loop_
_entity.id
_entity.type
_entity.pdbx_description
1 polymer ?
#
loop_
_entity_poly.entity_id
_entity_poly.type
_entity_poly.pdbx_seq_one_letter_code
_entity_poly.pdbx_strand_id
1 'polypeptide(L)'
;FIKTGSSHLSSIDLYNNSIVSVEPGAFDIVDGIYIYMWDNSLSTLDEATWRPYLEAGGVLWAAGNPLVCGCDIAWLFGEDQLLEQVDSDYATCTDGEYLHHLDPSIFDNC
;
A
#
# COMPACT_ATOMS: atom_id res chain seq x y z
N PHE A 1 -7.46 -10.60 11.10
CA PHE A 1 -7.90 -11.09 9.77
C PHE A 1 -9.32 -10.60 9.51
N ILE A 2 -9.50 -9.76 8.50
CA ILE A 2 -10.78 -9.31 7.94
C ILE A 2 -11.08 -10.22 6.74
N LYS A 3 -11.67 -11.37 7.03
CA LYS A 3 -12.24 -12.26 6.02
C LYS A 3 -13.76 -12.07 6.03
N THR A 4 -14.28 -11.48 4.98
CA THR A 4 -15.69 -11.16 4.82
C THR A 4 -16.47 -12.24 4.08
N GLY A 5 -15.80 -13.04 3.23
CA GLY A 5 -16.45 -13.98 2.31
C GLY A 5 -17.38 -13.30 1.31
N SER A 6 -17.26 -11.98 1.15
CA SER A 6 -18.15 -11.17 0.33
C SER A 6 -17.59 -11.00 -1.08
N SER A 7 -18.39 -11.35 -2.08
CA SER A 7 -18.12 -11.03 -3.49
C SER A 7 -18.59 -9.63 -3.91
N HIS A 8 -19.06 -8.83 -2.95
CA HIS A 8 -19.65 -7.50 -3.19
C HIS A 8 -19.00 -6.39 -2.39
N LEU A 9 -17.94 -6.71 -1.63
CA LEU A 9 -17.24 -5.70 -0.85
C LEU A 9 -16.50 -4.76 -1.81
N SER A 10 -16.86 -3.48 -1.77
CA SER A 10 -16.26 -2.46 -2.64
C SER A 10 -15.20 -1.62 -1.93
N SER A 11 -15.29 -1.51 -0.60
CA SER A 11 -14.30 -0.76 0.18
C SER A 11 -14.18 -1.24 1.62
N ILE A 12 -13.00 -1.00 2.20
CA ILE A 12 -12.70 -1.13 3.62
C ILE A 12 -12.15 0.20 4.11
N ASP A 13 -12.80 0.78 5.13
CA ASP A 13 -12.39 2.03 5.74
C ASP A 13 -11.69 1.78 7.08
N LEU A 14 -10.39 2.08 7.14
CA LEU A 14 -9.52 2.00 8.31
C LEU A 14 -8.84 3.34 8.59
N TYR A 15 -9.40 4.42 8.07
CA TYR A 15 -8.89 5.78 8.22
C TYR A 15 -8.73 6.20 9.69
N ASN A 16 -7.67 6.97 9.98
CA ASN A 16 -7.44 7.64 11.26
C ASN A 16 -7.44 6.67 12.46
N ASN A 17 -6.60 5.66 12.36
CA ASN A 17 -6.35 4.68 13.43
C ASN A 17 -4.87 4.71 13.83
N SER A 18 -4.43 3.70 14.58
CA SER A 18 -3.02 3.54 14.98
C SER A 18 -2.45 2.23 14.46
N ILE A 19 -2.83 1.84 13.24
CA ILE A 19 -2.38 0.59 12.63
C ILE A 19 -0.91 0.75 12.23
N VAL A 20 -0.07 -0.13 12.75
CA VAL A 20 1.39 -0.12 12.53
C VAL A 20 1.83 -1.14 11.49
N SER A 21 1.06 -2.21 11.30
CA SER A 21 1.34 -3.28 10.35
C SER A 21 0.07 -3.97 9.90
N VAL A 22 0.16 -4.60 8.73
CA VAL A 22 -0.87 -5.47 8.16
C VAL A 22 -0.20 -6.78 7.78
N GLU A 23 -0.71 -7.88 8.33
CA GLU A 23 -0.19 -9.22 8.08
C GLU A 23 -0.61 -9.76 6.71
N PRO A 24 0.19 -10.63 6.08
CA PRO A 24 -0.21 -11.33 4.87
C PRO A 24 -1.55 -12.07 5.04
N GLY A 25 -2.44 -11.92 4.06
CA GLY A 25 -3.79 -12.51 4.13
C GLY A 25 -4.71 -11.87 5.18
N ALA A 26 -4.37 -10.67 5.67
CA ALA A 26 -5.25 -9.89 6.53
C ALA A 26 -6.60 -9.57 5.88
N PHE A 27 -6.65 -9.43 4.56
CA PHE A 27 -7.87 -9.16 3.79
C PHE A 27 -8.21 -10.35 2.87
N ASP A 28 -9.49 -10.53 2.57
CA ASP A 28 -9.87 -11.35 1.43
C ASP A 28 -9.46 -10.63 0.14
N ILE A 29 -8.91 -11.39 -0.80
CA ILE A 29 -8.63 -10.87 -2.15
C ILE A 29 -9.96 -10.81 -2.89
N VAL A 30 -10.45 -9.59 -3.09
CA VAL A 30 -11.66 -9.28 -3.86
C VAL A 30 -11.23 -8.31 -4.96
N ASP A 31 -11.60 -8.60 -6.20
CA ASP A 31 -11.17 -7.81 -7.35
C ASP A 31 -11.63 -6.35 -7.22
N GLY A 32 -10.71 -5.41 -7.40
CA GLY A 32 -11.02 -3.97 -7.51
C GLY A 32 -11.51 -3.28 -6.24
N ILE A 33 -11.22 -3.83 -5.05
CA ILE A 33 -11.61 -3.22 -3.77
C ILE A 33 -10.71 -2.04 -3.38
N TYR A 34 -11.28 -1.03 -2.72
CA TYR A 34 -10.54 0.11 -2.16
C TYR A 34 -10.25 -0.11 -0.67
N ILE A 35 -9.02 0.11 -0.23
CA ILE A 35 -8.65 0.07 1.19
C ILE A 35 -8.15 1.45 1.60
N TYR A 36 -8.86 2.08 2.52
CA TYR A 36 -8.51 3.40 3.06
C TYR A 36 -7.69 3.25 4.34
N MET A 37 -6.38 3.51 4.25
CA MET A 37 -5.41 3.42 5.35
C MET A 37 -4.81 4.78 5.72
N TRP A 38 -5.40 5.87 5.25
CA TRP A 38 -4.96 7.22 5.58
C TRP A 38 -4.84 7.46 7.09
N ASP A 39 -3.89 8.33 7.46
CA ASP A 39 -3.64 8.75 8.85
C ASP A 39 -3.50 7.55 9.82
N ASN A 40 -2.56 6.65 9.50
CA ASN A 40 -2.19 5.51 10.34
C ASN A 40 -0.68 5.59 10.68
N SER A 41 -0.07 4.46 11.06
CA SER A 41 1.34 4.39 11.46
C SER A 41 2.10 3.31 10.72
N LEU A 42 1.70 3.00 9.48
CA LEU A 42 2.43 2.07 8.62
C LEU A 42 3.81 2.66 8.30
N SER A 43 4.86 1.91 8.62
CA SER A 43 6.23 2.31 8.28
C SER A 43 6.74 1.71 6.97
N THR A 44 6.03 0.74 6.41
CA THR A 44 6.39 0.07 5.15
C THR A 44 5.15 -0.54 4.49
N LEU A 45 5.28 -0.91 3.22
CA LEU A 45 4.30 -1.66 2.46
C LEU A 45 4.90 -3.01 2.08
N ASP A 46 4.75 -4.00 2.96
CA ASP A 46 5.27 -5.35 2.74
C ASP A 46 4.68 -6.02 1.48
N GLU A 47 5.57 -6.55 0.64
CA GLU A 47 5.20 -7.16 -0.64
C GLU A 47 4.25 -8.36 -0.46
N ALA A 48 4.48 -9.23 0.52
CA ALA A 48 3.66 -10.40 0.74
C ALA A 48 2.24 -10.04 1.24
N THR A 49 2.08 -8.87 1.84
CA THR A 49 0.78 -8.32 2.23
C THR A 49 0.05 -7.66 1.06
N TRP A 50 0.73 -6.78 0.32
CA TRP A 50 0.05 -5.86 -0.59
C TRP A 50 0.07 -6.28 -2.07
N ARG A 51 1.10 -6.99 -2.55
CA ARG A 51 1.18 -7.39 -3.96
C ARG A 51 -0.05 -8.19 -4.41
N PRO A 52 -0.53 -9.23 -3.70
CA PRO A 52 -1.70 -10.00 -4.15
C PRO A 52 -2.98 -9.15 -4.23
N TYR A 53 -3.08 -8.12 -3.39
CA TYR A 53 -4.21 -7.19 -3.38
C TYR A 53 -4.15 -6.22 -4.56
N LEU A 54 -2.98 -5.65 -4.85
CA LEU A 54 -2.80 -4.72 -5.97
C LEU A 54 -2.92 -5.43 -7.32
N GLU A 55 -2.37 -6.64 -7.45
CA GLU A 55 -2.51 -7.48 -8.65
C GLU A 55 -3.97 -7.88 -8.93
N ALA A 56 -4.82 -7.94 -7.90
CA ALA A 56 -6.27 -8.11 -8.05
C ALA A 56 -7.02 -6.81 -8.42
N GLY A 57 -6.29 -5.75 -8.77
CA GLY A 57 -6.86 -4.45 -9.15
C GLY A 57 -7.23 -3.56 -7.95
N GLY A 58 -6.83 -3.91 -6.73
CA GLY A 58 -7.09 -3.11 -5.54
C GLY A 58 -6.40 -1.75 -5.59
N VAL A 59 -6.93 -0.78 -4.82
CA VAL A 59 -6.35 0.57 -4.69
C VAL A 59 -6.17 0.91 -3.21
N LEU A 60 -4.94 1.20 -2.80
CA LEU A 60 -4.56 1.50 -1.42
C LEU A 60 -4.40 3.01 -1.22
N TRP A 61 -5.16 3.58 -0.27
CA TRP A 61 -5.01 4.98 0.15
C TRP A 61 -4.10 5.05 1.37
N ALA A 62 -2.85 5.48 1.20
CA ALA A 62 -1.78 5.35 2.20
C ALA A 62 -1.15 6.66 2.68
N ALA A 63 -1.57 7.84 2.20
CA ALA A 63 -1.14 9.12 2.75
C ALA A 63 -1.29 9.24 4.29
N GLY A 64 -0.48 10.09 4.90
CA GLY A 64 -0.49 10.26 6.36
C GLY A 64 0.10 9.07 7.14
N ASN A 65 0.83 8.17 6.48
CA ASN A 65 1.61 7.11 7.12
C ASN A 65 3.12 7.44 7.09
N PRO A 66 3.89 7.11 8.14
CA PRO A 66 5.33 7.37 8.19
C PRO A 66 6.13 6.32 7.39
N LEU A 67 5.91 6.23 6.08
CA LEU A 67 6.52 5.25 5.20
C LEU A 67 8.03 5.46 5.07
N VAL A 68 8.84 4.45 5.38
CA VAL A 68 10.27 4.44 5.11
C VAL A 68 10.48 3.97 3.68
N CYS A 69 10.95 4.87 2.83
CA CYS A 69 11.16 4.59 1.41
C CYS A 69 12.57 4.07 1.16
N GLY A 70 12.67 2.76 0.94
CA GLY A 70 13.90 2.03 0.66
C GLY A 70 13.57 0.67 0.04
N CYS A 71 14.45 -0.34 0.19
CA CYS A 71 14.26 -1.65 -0.46
C CYS A 71 12.91 -2.32 -0.14
N ASP A 72 12.34 -2.08 1.03
CA ASP A 72 11.07 -2.70 1.44
C ASP A 72 9.87 -2.26 0.59
N ILE A 73 9.98 -1.16 -0.17
CA ILE A 73 8.95 -0.70 -1.11
C ILE A 73 9.38 -0.76 -2.58
N ALA A 74 10.60 -1.25 -2.87
CA ALA A 74 11.16 -1.29 -4.23
C ALA A 74 10.29 -2.07 -5.20
N TRP A 75 9.59 -3.10 -4.71
CA TRP A 75 8.70 -3.95 -5.48
C TRP A 75 7.54 -3.19 -6.14
N LEU A 76 7.16 -2.01 -5.64
CA LEU A 76 6.11 -1.15 -6.23
C LEU A 76 6.55 -0.47 -7.54
N PHE A 77 7.86 -0.37 -7.77
CA PHE A 77 8.48 0.32 -8.91
C PHE A 77 8.85 -0.64 -10.05
N GLY A 78 8.33 -1.87 -10.02
CA GLY A 78 8.52 -2.88 -11.07
C GLY A 78 7.77 -2.58 -12.37
N GLU A 79 7.85 -3.51 -13.32
CA GLU A 79 7.21 -3.40 -14.65
C GLU A 79 5.67 -3.43 -14.60
N ASP A 80 5.10 -3.90 -13.50
CA ASP A 80 3.67 -4.02 -13.25
C ASP A 80 3.00 -2.70 -12.86
N GLN A 81 3.77 -1.62 -12.68
CA GLN A 81 3.29 -0.25 -12.40
C GLN A 81 2.34 -0.17 -11.19
N LEU A 82 2.51 -1.05 -10.20
CA LEU A 82 1.62 -1.15 -9.03
C LEU A 82 1.63 0.13 -8.16
N LEU A 83 2.66 0.96 -8.27
CA LEU A 83 2.73 2.25 -7.59
C LEU A 83 1.50 3.14 -7.86
N GLU A 84 0.97 3.14 -9.09
CA GLU A 84 -0.21 3.96 -9.45
C GLU A 84 -1.46 3.59 -8.65
N GLN A 85 -1.50 2.37 -8.10
CA GLN A 85 -2.61 1.88 -7.28
C GLN A 85 -2.43 2.23 -5.78
N VAL A 86 -1.31 2.82 -5.39
CA VAL A 86 -0.97 3.13 -3.99
C VAL A 86 -0.98 4.64 -3.76
N ASP A 87 -2.12 5.29 -4.00
CA ASP A 87 -2.37 6.71 -3.66
C ASP A 87 -1.14 7.61 -3.82
N SER A 88 -0.41 7.37 -4.92
CA SER A 88 1.00 7.74 -4.99
C SER A 88 1.17 9.24 -5.06
N ASP A 89 0.14 9.93 -5.53
CA ASP A 89 0.01 11.38 -5.60
C ASP A 89 -0.02 12.06 -4.23
N TYR A 90 -0.40 11.33 -3.17
CA TYR A 90 -0.55 11.87 -1.81
C TYR A 90 0.28 11.13 -0.77
N ALA A 91 0.65 9.87 -1.01
CA ALA A 91 1.51 9.11 -0.13
C ALA A 91 2.95 9.66 -0.16
N THR A 92 3.50 9.87 1.04
CA THR A 92 4.85 10.44 1.23
C THR A 92 5.71 9.52 2.08
N CYS A 93 7.02 9.58 1.84
CA CYS A 93 8.05 9.04 2.69
C CYS A 93 8.18 9.82 4.01
N THR A 94 8.89 9.27 4.99
CA THR A 94 9.15 9.93 6.29
C THR A 94 9.86 11.27 6.19
N ASP A 95 10.59 11.52 5.11
CA ASP A 95 11.27 12.80 4.82
C ASP A 95 10.37 13.81 4.07
N GLY A 96 9.15 13.40 3.71
CA GLY A 96 8.16 14.21 3.01
C GLY A 96 8.21 14.10 1.48
N GLU A 97 9.13 13.32 0.91
CA GLU A 97 9.15 13.08 -0.54
C GLU A 97 7.93 12.25 -0.95
N TYR A 98 7.28 12.61 -2.07
CA TYR A 98 6.13 11.85 -2.56
C TYR A 98 6.59 10.54 -3.22
N LEU A 99 5.82 9.46 -3.04
CA LEU A 99 6.17 8.16 -3.64
C LEU A 99 6.32 8.23 -5.17
N HIS A 100 5.45 8.97 -5.85
CA HIS A 100 5.52 9.15 -7.31
C HIS A 100 6.70 10.02 -7.79
N HIS A 101 7.41 10.70 -6.89
CA HIS A 101 8.60 11.50 -7.20
C HIS A 101 9.92 10.80 -6.86
N LEU A 102 9.87 9.62 -6.23
CA LEU A 102 11.07 8.86 -5.91
C LEU A 102 11.84 8.50 -7.19
N ASP A 103 13.15 8.76 -7.18
CA ASP A 103 14.07 8.31 -8.22
C ASP A 103 14.23 6.79 -8.09
N PRO A 104 13.86 5.97 -9.10
CA PRO A 104 13.96 4.52 -9.01
C PRO A 104 15.39 4.02 -8.76
N SER A 105 16.43 4.81 -9.04
CA SER A 105 17.83 4.44 -8.78
C SER A 105 18.15 4.24 -7.30
N ILE A 106 17.32 4.75 -6.38
CA ILE A 106 17.46 4.45 -4.94
C ILE A 106 17.29 2.95 -4.64
N PHE A 107 16.69 2.20 -5.58
CA PHE A 107 16.45 0.76 -5.46
C PHE A 107 17.48 -0.11 -6.20
N ASP A 108 18.50 0.45 -6.86
CA ASP A 108 19.48 -0.29 -7.69
C ASP A 108 20.30 -1.34 -6.91
N ASN A 109 20.33 -1.27 -5.58
CA ASN A 109 21.06 -2.20 -4.70
C ASN A 109 20.14 -3.04 -3.80
N CYS A 110 18.87 -3.10 -4.17
CA CYS A 110 17.93 -4.10 -3.73
C CYS A 110 17.99 -5.29 -4.72
#